data_AF-A0A4R4C504-F1
#
_entry.id   AF-A0A4R4C504-F1
#
_cell.length_a   1.000
_cell.length_b   1.000
_cell.length_c   1.000
_cell.angle_alpha   90.00
_cell.angle_beta   90.00
_cell.angle_gamma   90.00
#
_symmetry.space_group_name_H-M   'P 1'
#
loop_
_entity.id
_entity.type
_entity.pdbx_description
1 polymer ?
#
loop_
_entity_poly.entity_id
_entity_poly.type
_entity_poly.pdbx_seq_one_letter_code
_entity_poly.pdbx_strand_id
1 'polypeptide(L)'
;MIRGRQTERFPLMRCWFGGIGLCLLLTSATAWIDAIFDHPVSAGVVAGMNASECGRVGARPAGSLLTTPLPKYDICLPLFVYRASYSDAASDVASYRTWIFEQRVREFWQLFGYVLLFWATILGLLVGPILFIRHRVRYHHRE
;
A
#
# COMPACT_ATOMS: atom_id res chain seq x y z
N MET A 1 -17.28 -9.89 -52.53
CA MET A 1 -17.70 -10.37 -51.19
C MET A 1 -16.65 -9.95 -50.17
N ILE A 2 -16.93 -8.93 -49.34
CA ILE A 2 -16.03 -8.47 -48.28
C ILE A 2 -16.83 -8.52 -46.97
N ARG A 3 -16.77 -9.63 -46.25
CA ARG A 3 -17.29 -9.73 -44.89
C ARG A 3 -16.65 -10.93 -44.19
N GLY A 4 -15.84 -10.68 -43.16
CA GLY A 4 -15.25 -11.75 -42.36
C GLY A 4 -14.05 -11.41 -41.47
N ARG A 5 -13.77 -10.13 -41.17
CA ARG A 5 -12.59 -9.76 -40.35
C ARG A 5 -12.92 -9.03 -39.04
N GLN A 6 -14.15 -9.15 -38.53
CA GLN A 6 -14.58 -8.50 -37.28
C GLN A 6 -14.79 -9.47 -36.09
N THR A 7 -14.98 -10.76 -36.33
CA THR A 7 -15.32 -11.74 -35.29
C THR A 7 -14.12 -12.20 -34.44
N GLU A 8 -12.88 -12.19 -34.97
CA GLU A 8 -11.69 -12.60 -34.19
C GLU A 8 -11.14 -11.52 -33.25
N ARG A 9 -11.56 -10.26 -33.38
CA ARG A 9 -11.09 -9.18 -32.49
C ARG A 9 -11.71 -9.25 -31.09
N PHE A 10 -12.95 -9.72 -30.98
CA PHE A 10 -13.67 -9.81 -29.71
C PHE A 10 -13.09 -10.80 -28.69
N PRO A 11 -12.71 -12.05 -29.06
CA PRO A 11 -12.11 -12.97 -28.09
C PRO A 11 -10.72 -12.50 -27.64
N LEU A 12 -9.93 -11.90 -28.54
CA LEU A 12 -8.61 -11.38 -28.20
C LEU A 12 -8.72 -10.22 -27.20
N MET A 13 -9.59 -9.23 -27.46
CA MET A 13 -9.79 -8.11 -26.54
C MET A 13 -10.23 -8.57 -25.15
N ARG A 14 -11.16 -9.54 -25.08
CA ARG A 14 -11.62 -10.11 -23.81
C ARG A 14 -10.51 -10.85 -23.05
N CYS A 15 -9.63 -11.55 -23.77
CA CYS A 15 -8.47 -12.22 -23.18
C CYS A 15 -7.45 -11.20 -22.64
N TRP A 16 -7.20 -10.11 -23.37
CA TRP A 16 -6.34 -9.00 -22.94
C TRP A 16 -6.89 -8.29 -21.70
N PHE A 17 -8.19 -7.94 -21.67
CA PHE A 17 -8.82 -7.37 -20.49
C PHE A 17 -8.79 -8.34 -19.29
N GLY A 18 -8.97 -9.64 -19.54
CA GLY A 18 -8.81 -10.68 -18.52
C GLY A 18 -7.39 -10.74 -17.95
N GLY A 19 -6.38 -10.67 -18.81
CA GLY A 19 -4.97 -10.64 -18.40
C GLY A 19 -4.63 -9.40 -17.58
N ILE A 20 -5.07 -8.22 -18.01
CA ILE A 20 -4.88 -6.97 -17.25
C ILE A 20 -5.57 -7.06 -15.88
N GLY A 21 -6.80 -7.56 -15.84
CA GLY A 21 -7.54 -7.76 -14.59
C GLY A 21 -6.82 -8.72 -13.64
N LEU A 22 -6.32 -9.84 -14.15
CA LEU A 22 -5.55 -10.80 -13.35
C LEU A 22 -4.24 -10.21 -12.83
N CYS A 23 -3.50 -9.46 -13.65
CA CYS A 23 -2.29 -8.77 -13.22
C CYS A 23 -2.57 -7.75 -12.12
N LEU A 24 -3.65 -6.97 -12.24
CA LEU A 24 -4.07 -6.02 -11.21
C LEU A 24 -4.47 -6.73 -9.91
N LEU A 25 -5.20 -7.85 -10.01
CA LEU A 25 -5.56 -8.66 -8.86
C LEU A 25 -4.33 -9.23 -8.15
N LEU A 26 -3.38 -9.80 -8.91
CA LEU A 26 -2.15 -10.36 -8.34
C LEU A 26 -1.30 -9.27 -7.68
N THR A 27 -1.13 -8.12 -8.33
CA THR A 27 -0.38 -6.98 -7.77
C THR A 27 -1.04 -6.45 -6.50
N SER A 28 -2.37 -6.34 -6.51
CA SER A 28 -3.15 -5.94 -5.34
C SER A 28 -2.96 -6.94 -4.19
N ALA A 29 -3.06 -8.23 -4.47
CA ALA A 29 -2.86 -9.27 -3.47
C ALA A 29 -1.44 -9.24 -2.88
N THR A 30 -0.40 -9.09 -3.71
CA THR A 30 0.99 -9.02 -3.21
C THR A 30 1.22 -7.77 -2.38
N ALA A 31 0.74 -6.60 -2.82
CA ALA A 31 0.87 -5.36 -2.06
C ALA A 31 0.14 -5.43 -0.71
N TRP A 32 -1.01 -6.12 -0.67
CA TRP A 32 -1.75 -6.31 0.58
C TRP A 32 -1.04 -7.27 1.54
N ILE A 33 -0.44 -8.34 1.01
CA ILE A 33 0.35 -9.29 1.81
C ILE A 33 1.58 -8.58 2.41
N ASP A 34 2.31 -7.80 1.61
CA ASP A 34 3.48 -7.03 2.03
C ASP A 34 3.13 -6.10 3.20
N ALA A 35 2.09 -5.29 3.05
CA ALA A 35 1.62 -4.38 4.09
C ALA A 35 1.24 -5.10 5.40
N ILE A 36 0.68 -6.32 5.34
CA ILE A 36 0.40 -7.12 6.54
C ILE A 36 1.69 -7.50 7.28
N PHE A 37 2.75 -7.82 6.54
CA PHE A 37 4.04 -8.22 7.08
C PHE A 37 4.86 -7.04 7.61
N ASP A 38 4.79 -5.88 6.96
CA ASP A 38 5.51 -4.67 7.38
C ASP A 38 4.88 -4.00 8.61
N HIS A 39 3.58 -4.17 8.78
CA HIS A 39 2.84 -3.60 9.91
C HIS A 39 2.12 -4.67 10.74
N PRO A 40 2.86 -5.57 11.43
CA PRO A 40 2.26 -6.58 12.29
C PRO A 40 1.70 -5.93 13.57
N VAL A 41 0.57 -6.46 14.04
CA VAL A 41 0.07 -6.11 15.38
C VAL A 41 0.99 -6.78 16.41
N SER A 42 1.76 -5.99 17.15
CA SER A 42 2.71 -6.52 18.13
C SER A 42 1.99 -7.07 19.36
N ALA A 43 2.10 -8.38 19.58
CA ALA A 43 1.54 -9.03 20.77
C ALA A 43 2.10 -8.44 22.07
N GLY A 44 3.38 -8.04 22.09
CA GLY A 44 4.02 -7.41 23.25
C GLY A 44 3.46 -6.02 23.56
N VAL A 45 3.15 -5.22 22.52
CA VAL A 45 2.51 -3.90 22.71
C VAL A 45 1.09 -4.08 23.26
N VAL A 46 0.32 -5.01 22.71
CA VAL A 46 -1.04 -5.33 23.19
C VAL A 46 -1.02 -5.86 24.62
N ALA A 47 -0.07 -6.73 24.95
CA ALA A 47 0.12 -7.23 26.32
C ALA A 47 0.44 -6.08 27.28
N GLY A 48 1.36 -5.19 26.91
CA GLY A 48 1.67 -4.00 27.70
C GLY A 48 0.50 -3.04 27.86
N MET A 49 -0.37 -2.88 26.86
CA MET A 49 -1.58 -2.04 26.98
C MET A 49 -2.61 -2.63 27.95
N ASN A 50 -2.71 -3.96 28.02
CA ASN A 50 -3.65 -4.65 28.91
C ASN A 50 -3.11 -4.85 30.33
N ALA A 51 -1.79 -4.78 30.51
CA ALA A 51 -1.16 -5.00 31.81
C ALA A 51 -1.31 -3.76 32.71
N SER A 52 -1.95 -3.93 33.87
CA SER A 52 -2.18 -2.85 34.84
C SER A 52 -0.88 -2.24 35.36
N GLU A 53 0.16 -3.06 35.52
CA GLU A 53 1.52 -2.65 35.91
C GLU A 53 2.21 -1.73 34.89
N CYS A 54 1.75 -1.74 33.63
CA CYS A 54 2.23 -0.87 32.56
C CYS A 54 1.41 0.43 32.41
N GLY A 55 0.40 0.68 33.26
CA GLY A 55 -0.44 1.87 33.18
C GLY A 55 0.34 3.19 33.21
N ARG A 56 1.46 3.24 33.94
CA ARG A 56 2.39 4.39 33.96
C ARG A 56 3.09 4.64 32.62
N VAL A 57 3.26 3.63 31.79
CA VAL A 57 3.82 3.78 30.43
C VAL A 57 2.70 4.23 29.47
N GLY A 58 1.51 3.62 29.58
CA GLY A 58 0.34 3.97 28.76
C GLY A 58 -0.14 5.42 28.96
N ALA A 59 -0.08 5.94 30.19
CA ALA A 59 -0.50 7.31 30.51
C ALA A 59 0.48 8.41 30.05
N ARG A 60 1.69 8.05 29.59
CA ARG A 60 2.68 9.04 29.13
C ARG A 60 2.32 9.62 27.77
N PRO A 61 2.64 10.89 27.49
CA PRO A 61 2.54 11.43 26.14
C PRO A 61 3.40 10.63 25.16
N ALA A 62 2.84 10.37 23.98
CA ALA A 62 3.54 9.74 22.88
C ALA A 62 4.68 10.66 22.36
N GLY A 63 5.78 10.06 21.87
CA GLY A 63 6.98 10.76 21.39
C GLY A 63 7.90 11.35 22.48
N SER A 64 7.60 11.14 23.77
CA SER A 64 8.40 11.70 24.88
C SER A 64 9.46 10.72 25.40
N LEU A 65 10.66 10.79 24.80
CA LEU A 65 11.82 9.95 25.16
C LEU A 65 12.81 10.63 26.12
N LEU A 66 12.97 11.95 26.03
CA LEU A 66 14.13 12.67 26.56
C LEU A 66 14.24 12.70 28.10
N THR A 67 13.19 12.32 28.83
CA THR A 67 13.16 12.39 30.30
C THR A 67 12.62 11.11 30.96
N THR A 68 12.43 10.03 30.19
CA THR A 68 11.73 8.85 30.69
C THR A 68 12.71 7.77 31.16
N PRO A 69 12.67 7.36 32.45
CA PRO A 69 13.40 6.18 32.91
C PRO A 69 12.80 4.90 32.28
N LEU A 70 13.65 3.90 32.04
CA LEU A 70 13.21 2.61 31.52
C LEU A 70 12.13 1.98 32.42
N PRO A 71 11.18 1.23 31.83
CA PRO A 71 10.16 0.54 32.61
C PRO A 71 10.78 -0.49 33.55
N LYS A 72 10.15 -0.67 34.72
CA LYS A 72 10.60 -1.64 35.74
C LYS A 72 10.31 -3.10 35.36
N TYR A 73 9.34 -3.32 34.48
CA TYR A 73 8.90 -4.64 34.05
C TYR A 73 9.15 -4.80 32.55
N ASP A 74 9.75 -5.92 32.17
CA ASP A 74 10.09 -6.22 30.78
C ASP A 74 8.85 -6.29 29.87
N ILE A 75 7.70 -6.69 30.43
CA ILE A 75 6.42 -6.72 29.70
C ILE A 75 5.95 -5.34 29.24
N CYS A 76 6.41 -4.26 29.89
CA CYS A 76 6.10 -2.89 29.50
C CYS A 76 7.08 -2.32 28.48
N LEU A 77 8.21 -2.98 28.22
CA LEU A 77 9.25 -2.51 27.32
C LEU A 77 8.75 -2.36 25.87
N PRO A 78 7.98 -3.31 25.29
CA PRO A 78 7.44 -3.13 23.94
C PRO A 78 6.50 -1.92 23.83
N LEU A 79 5.62 -1.73 24.82
CA LEU A 79 4.72 -0.56 24.88
C LEU A 79 5.52 0.74 25.03
N PHE A 80 6.57 0.73 25.85
CA PHE A 80 7.44 1.88 26.05
C PHE A 80 8.13 2.29 24.76
N VAL A 81 8.76 1.33 24.06
CA VAL A 81 9.41 1.59 22.76
C VAL A 81 8.39 2.07 21.72
N TYR A 82 7.21 1.45 21.65
CA TYR A 82 6.15 1.90 20.75
C TYR A 82 5.75 3.36 21.01
N ARG A 83 5.46 3.73 22.26
CA ARG A 83 5.06 5.11 22.61
C ARG A 83 6.20 6.12 22.48
N ALA A 84 7.43 5.65 22.59
CA ALA A 84 8.63 6.45 22.37
C ALA A 84 8.88 6.76 20.89
N SER A 85 8.68 5.77 20.01
CA SER A 85 9.01 5.88 18.58
C SER A 85 8.00 6.69 17.78
N TYR A 86 6.73 6.71 18.19
CA TYR A 86 5.65 7.38 17.46
C TYR A 86 5.06 8.52 18.30
N SER A 87 4.98 9.71 17.73
CA SER A 87 4.42 10.91 18.40
C SER A 87 2.90 10.85 18.59
N ASP A 88 2.22 10.00 17.83
CA ASP A 88 0.78 9.77 17.80
C ASP A 88 0.42 8.36 18.32
N ALA A 89 1.31 7.72 19.07
CA ALA A 89 1.10 6.37 19.57
C ALA A 89 -0.19 6.22 20.40
N ALA A 90 -1.03 5.26 20.02
CA ALA A 90 -2.27 4.92 20.70
C ALA A 90 -2.02 4.43 22.14
N SER A 91 -2.93 4.78 23.06
CA SER A 91 -2.87 4.36 24.47
C SER A 91 -3.71 3.12 24.79
N ASP A 92 -4.56 2.69 23.86
CA ASP A 92 -5.47 1.56 24.01
C ASP A 92 -5.40 0.60 22.81
N VAL A 93 -5.84 -0.65 23.03
CA VAL A 93 -5.71 -1.72 22.03
C VAL A 93 -6.58 -1.48 20.80
N ALA A 94 -7.76 -0.88 20.96
CA ALA A 94 -8.66 -0.64 19.84
C ALA A 94 -8.07 0.41 18.91
N SER A 95 -7.65 1.56 19.43
CA SER A 95 -7.00 2.60 18.63
C SER A 95 -5.67 2.13 18.03
N TYR A 96 -4.90 1.29 18.74
CA TYR A 96 -3.66 0.71 18.19
C TYR A 96 -3.94 -0.16 16.96
N ARG A 97 -4.94 -1.04 17.04
CA ARG A 97 -5.32 -1.90 15.90
C ARG A 97 -5.84 -1.09 14.72
N THR A 98 -6.65 -0.06 14.98
CA THR A 98 -7.13 0.86 13.95
C THR A 98 -5.97 1.59 13.29
N TRP A 99 -5.04 2.12 14.07
CA TRP A 99 -3.85 2.80 13.56
C TRP A 99 -3.00 1.88 12.69
N ILE A 100 -2.74 0.64 13.13
CA ILE A 100 -2.02 -0.36 12.30
C ILE A 100 -2.77 -0.63 11.00
N PHE A 101 -4.10 -0.76 11.04
CA PHE A 101 -4.89 -0.97 9.84
C PHE A 101 -4.81 0.22 8.88
N GLU A 102 -4.84 1.45 9.38
CA GLU A 102 -4.66 2.65 8.57
C GLU A 102 -3.28 2.71 7.92
N GLN A 103 -2.21 2.32 8.63
CA GLN A 103 -0.87 2.23 8.06
C GLN A 103 -0.82 1.22 6.91
N ARG A 104 -1.39 0.02 7.10
CA ARG A 104 -1.49 -1.00 6.03
C ARG A 104 -2.22 -0.49 4.80
N VAL A 105 -3.35 0.19 5.00
CA VAL A 105 -4.14 0.76 3.91
C VAL A 105 -3.37 1.85 3.18
N ARG A 106 -2.67 2.72 3.91
CA ARG A 106 -1.86 3.80 3.33
C ARG A 106 -0.72 3.24 2.48
N GLU A 107 0.02 2.29 3.01
CA GLU A 107 1.12 1.63 2.31
C GLU A 107 0.63 0.85 1.09
N PHE A 108 -0.47 0.12 1.23
CA PHE A 108 -1.13 -0.55 0.10
C PHE A 108 -1.46 0.42 -1.04
N TRP A 109 -2.10 1.54 -0.73
CA TRP A 109 -2.44 2.55 -1.74
C TRP A 109 -1.21 3.17 -2.39
N GLN A 110 -0.15 3.37 -1.61
CA GLN A 110 1.12 3.90 -2.12
C GLN A 110 1.79 2.93 -3.09
N LEU A 111 1.95 1.65 -2.70
CA LEU A 111 2.54 0.60 -3.54
C LEU A 111 1.69 0.35 -4.80
N PHE A 112 0.37 0.25 -4.63
CA PHE A 112 -0.56 0.08 -5.75
C PHE A 112 -0.49 1.27 -6.72
N GLY A 113 -0.45 2.49 -6.19
CA GLY A 113 -0.27 3.72 -6.97
C GLY A 113 1.03 3.73 -7.77
N TYR A 114 2.14 3.30 -7.17
CA TYR A 114 3.42 3.20 -7.87
C TYR A 114 3.39 2.21 -9.03
N VAL A 115 2.77 1.04 -8.84
CA VAL A 115 2.64 0.06 -9.92
C VAL A 115 1.78 0.62 -11.06
N LEU A 116 0.66 1.29 -10.76
CA LEU A 116 -0.16 1.94 -11.78
C LEU A 116 0.60 3.02 -12.56
N LEU A 117 1.36 3.85 -11.86
CA LEU A 117 2.16 4.93 -12.47
C LEU A 117 3.26 4.35 -13.36
N PHE A 118 3.90 3.26 -12.93
CA PHE A 118 4.88 2.52 -13.72
C PHE A 118 4.27 2.00 -15.03
N TRP A 119 3.09 1.37 -14.97
CA TRP A 119 2.37 0.91 -16.16
C TRP A 119 1.96 2.06 -17.09
N ALA A 120 1.45 3.16 -16.54
CA ALA A 120 1.09 4.35 -17.32
C ALA A 120 2.30 4.93 -18.05
N THR A 121 3.47 4.94 -17.41
CA THR A 121 4.72 5.42 -17.99
C THR A 121 5.17 4.52 -19.15
N ILE A 122 5.16 3.20 -18.95
CA ILE A 122 5.49 2.24 -20.02
C ILE A 122 4.55 2.41 -21.22
N LEU A 123 3.24 2.47 -20.98
CA LEU A 123 2.26 2.65 -22.05
C LEU A 123 2.45 3.99 -22.76
N GLY A 124 2.74 5.07 -22.04
CA GLY A 124 3.06 6.38 -22.61
C GLY A 124 4.29 6.34 -23.52
N LEU A 125 5.36 5.68 -23.09
CA LEU A 125 6.60 5.54 -23.86
C LEU A 125 6.46 4.64 -25.09
N LEU A 126 5.58 3.63 -25.06
CA LEU A 126 5.36 2.74 -26.20
C LEU A 126 4.32 3.29 -27.18
N VAL A 127 3.17 3.72 -26.69
CA VAL A 127 2.04 4.15 -27.51
C VAL A 127 2.21 5.59 -27.99
N GLY A 128 2.82 6.45 -27.19
CA GLY A 128 3.04 7.86 -27.50
C GLY A 128 3.81 8.07 -28.82
N PRO A 129 5.00 7.46 -29.01
CA PRO A 129 5.75 7.58 -30.25
C PRO A 129 5.00 7.00 -31.46
N ILE A 130 4.32 5.86 -31.28
CA ILE A 130 3.54 5.23 -32.36
C ILE A 130 2.42 6.17 -32.85
N LEU A 131 1.70 6.79 -31.92
CA LEU A 131 0.65 7.75 -32.25
C LEU A 131 1.22 9.03 -32.86
N PHE A 132 2.33 9.54 -32.33
CA PHE A 132 3.01 10.73 -32.85
C PHE A 132 3.49 10.53 -34.29
N ILE A 133 4.14 9.40 -34.59
CA ILE A 133 4.57 9.04 -35.96
C ILE A 133 3.35 8.90 -36.87
N ARG A 134 2.32 8.17 -36.44
CA ARG A 134 1.08 8.02 -37.23
C ARG A 134 0.38 9.35 -37.51
N HIS A 135 0.41 10.27 -36.55
CA HIS A 135 -0.15 11.61 -36.73
C HIS A 135 0.65 12.40 -37.76
N ARG A 136 1.99 12.40 -37.65
CA ARG A 136 2.88 13.10 -38.60
C ARG A 136 2.75 12.55 -40.02
N VAL A 137 2.71 11.22 -40.19
CA VAL A 137 2.50 10.58 -41.50
C VAL A 137 1.14 10.93 -42.10
N ARG A 138 0.07 10.94 -41.30
CA ARG A 138 -1.26 11.35 -41.80
C ARG A 138 -1.35 12.83 -42.16
N TYR A 139 -0.64 13.68 -41.42
CA TYR A 139 -0.58 15.11 -41.70
C TYR A 139 0.14 15.36 -43.04
N HIS A 140 1.27 14.70 -43.25
CA HIS A 140 2.07 14.83 -44.48
C HIS A 140 1.39 14.26 -45.73
N HIS A 141 0.42 13.35 -45.59
CA HIS A 141 -0.36 12.80 -46.71
C HIS A 141 -1.59 13.63 -47.10
N ARG A 142 -1.91 14.69 -46.33
CA ARG A 142 -3.06 15.57 -46.58
C ARG A 142 -2.70 16.88 -47.28
N GLU A 143 -1.41 17.19 -47.39
CA GLU A 143 -0.85 18.25 -48.23
C GLU A 143 -0.52 17.70 -49.62
#